data_AF-G0A5Q0-F1
#
_entry.id   AF-G0A5Q0-F1
#
_cell.length_a   1.000
_cell.length_b   1.000
_cell.length_c   1.000
_cell.angle_alpha   90.00
_cell.angle_beta   90.00
_cell.angle_gamma   90.00
#
_symmetry.space_group_name_H-M   'P 1'
#
loop_
_entity.id
_entity.type
_entity.pdbx_description
1 polymer ?
#
loop_
_entity_poly.entity_id
_entity_poly.type
_entity_poly.pdbx_seq_one_letter_code
_entity_poly.pdbx_strand_id
1 'polypeptide(L)'
;MSEIIQFPVSNKQQKSDLDAFIDDALKTIPRQDREKLRFELIKTIDSYDSFFSEWSLSLPADSSETLRKQIYDIAHQKHNRKIRMLKDIMRLTIKVLVAEYRLRK
;
A
#
# COMPACT_ATOMS: atom_id res chain seq x y z
N MET A 1 -8.57 -27.91 -10.77
CA MET A 1 -8.97 -26.98 -9.69
C MET A 1 -7.79 -26.05 -9.41
N SER A 2 -8.01 -24.74 -9.34
CA SER A 2 -6.98 -23.71 -9.13
C SER A 2 -7.03 -23.22 -7.69
N GLU A 3 -5.93 -23.36 -6.94
CA GLU A 3 -5.83 -22.91 -5.55
C GLU A 3 -5.58 -21.41 -5.46
N ILE A 4 -6.51 -20.66 -4.85
CA ILE A 4 -6.31 -19.24 -4.56
C ILE A 4 -5.42 -19.11 -3.32
N ILE A 5 -4.23 -18.55 -3.51
CA ILE A 5 -3.26 -18.34 -2.43
C ILE A 5 -3.33 -16.90 -1.99
N GLN A 6 -3.90 -16.65 -0.81
CA GLN A 6 -3.88 -15.33 -0.20
C GLN A 6 -2.51 -15.09 0.44
N PHE A 7 -1.80 -14.06 0.00
CA PHE A 7 -0.58 -13.62 0.67
C PHE A 7 -0.93 -12.98 2.02
N PRO A 8 -0.18 -13.28 3.10
CA PRO A 8 -0.47 -12.71 4.41
C PRO A 8 -0.33 -11.19 4.37
N VAL A 9 -1.42 -10.52 4.74
CA VAL A 9 -1.55 -9.08 4.80
C VAL A 9 -0.71 -8.58 5.98
N SER A 10 0.59 -8.38 5.80
CA SER A 10 1.46 -7.77 6.82
C SER A 10 1.23 -6.25 6.84
N ASN A 11 -0.02 -5.84 7.08
CA ASN A 11 -0.47 -4.44 7.04
C ASN A 11 -0.11 -3.66 8.29
N LYS A 12 0.15 -4.32 9.42
CA LYS A 12 0.38 -3.61 10.70
C LYS A 12 1.67 -2.78 10.68
N GLN A 13 2.75 -3.31 10.09
CA GLN A 13 4.03 -2.58 10.02
C GLN A 13 3.96 -1.42 9.01
N GLN A 14 3.31 -1.62 7.86
CA GLN A 14 3.18 -0.58 6.84
C GLN A 14 2.31 0.58 7.30
N LYS A 15 1.22 0.28 8.03
CA LYS A 15 0.35 1.30 8.60
C LYS A 15 1.09 2.20 9.60
N SER A 16 1.93 1.60 10.45
CA SER A 16 2.78 2.32 11.40
C SER A 16 3.80 3.26 10.72
N ASP A 17 4.49 2.79 9.66
CA ASP A 17 5.45 3.62 8.92
C ASP A 17 4.77 4.81 8.24
N LEU A 18 3.55 4.58 7.76
CA LEU A 18 2.78 5.54 7.01
C LEU A 18 2.12 6.59 7.92
N ASP A 19 1.62 6.20 9.08
CA ASP A 19 1.13 7.12 10.12
C ASP A 19 2.24 8.10 10.55
N ALA A 20 3.46 7.61 10.75
CA ALA A 20 4.62 8.46 11.07
C ALA A 20 4.95 9.44 9.93
N PHE A 21 4.82 9.02 8.67
CA PHE A 21 5.06 9.89 7.51
C PHE A 21 3.95 10.94 7.33
N ILE A 22 2.69 10.58 7.58
CA ILE A 22 1.57 11.53 7.60
C ILE A 22 1.81 12.58 8.69
N ASP A 23 2.18 12.14 9.89
CA ASP A 23 2.43 13.03 11.01
C ASP A 23 3.58 14.01 10.71
N ASP A 24 4.66 13.54 10.09
CA ASP A 24 5.75 14.40 9.66
C ASP A 24 5.32 15.42 8.59
N ALA A 25 4.59 14.98 7.56
CA ALA A 25 4.11 15.84 6.49
C ALA A 25 3.16 16.94 7.01
N LEU A 26 2.34 16.61 8.01
CA LEU A 26 1.35 17.53 8.59
C LEU A 26 1.91 18.44 9.71
N LYS A 27 3.16 18.25 10.17
CA LYS A 27 3.78 19.10 11.21
C LYS A 27 3.68 20.61 10.90
N THR A 28 3.81 20.94 9.62
CA THR A 28 3.82 22.33 9.13
C THR A 28 2.42 22.91 8.93
N ILE A 29 1.37 22.11 9.07
CA ILE A 29 -0.02 22.53 8.87
C ILE A 29 -0.59 23.06 10.20
N PRO A 30 -1.35 24.19 10.17
CA PRO A 30 -2.07 24.70 11.33
C PRO A 30 -2.95 23.65 11.99
N ARG A 31 -2.99 23.66 13.32
CA ARG A 31 -3.69 22.64 14.13
C ARG A 31 -5.17 22.50 13.78
N GLN A 32 -5.82 23.60 13.38
CA GLN A 32 -7.24 23.65 13.01
C GLN A 32 -7.57 22.82 11.76
N ASP A 33 -6.66 22.71 10.78
CA ASP A 33 -6.90 21.97 9.53
C ASP A 33 -6.21 20.60 9.52
N ARG A 34 -5.35 20.35 10.49
CA ARG A 34 -4.51 19.15 10.57
C ARG A 34 -5.34 17.87 10.65
N GLU A 35 -6.37 17.84 11.49
CA GLU A 35 -7.20 16.64 11.67
C GLU A 35 -8.03 16.32 10.42
N LYS A 36 -8.56 17.35 9.76
CA LYS A 36 -9.31 17.19 8.51
C LYS A 36 -8.43 16.63 7.40
N LEU A 37 -7.24 17.20 7.20
CA LEU A 37 -6.27 16.71 6.21
C LEU A 37 -5.78 15.31 6.56
N ARG A 38 -5.56 15.00 7.85
CA ARG A 38 -5.20 13.66 8.29
C ARG A 38 -6.28 12.64 7.92
N PHE A 39 -7.55 12.97 8.16
CA PHE A 39 -8.66 12.09 7.83
C PHE A 39 -8.77 11.84 6.32
N GLU A 40 -8.68 12.90 5.50
CA GLU A 40 -8.70 12.77 4.04
C GLU A 40 -7.53 11.91 3.54
N LEU A 41 -6.32 12.10 4.09
CA LEU A 41 -5.14 11.30 3.75
C LEU A 41 -5.32 9.82 4.10
N ILE A 42 -5.76 9.50 5.32
CA ILE A 42 -5.99 8.11 5.73
C ILE A 42 -7.04 7.46 4.83
N LYS A 43 -8.14 8.16 4.52
CA LYS A 43 -9.20 7.65 3.64
C LYS A 43 -8.68 7.35 2.23
N THR A 44 -7.89 8.26 1.66
CA THR A 44 -7.28 8.06 0.34
C THR A 44 -6.31 6.88 0.35
N ILE A 45 -5.52 6.71 1.42
CA ILE A 45 -4.55 5.64 1.56
C ILE A 45 -5.22 4.28 1.75
N ASP A 46 -6.21 4.18 2.62
CA ASP A 46 -7.01 2.96 2.84
C ASP A 46 -7.69 2.51 1.53
N SER A 47 -8.07 3.45 0.65
CA SER A 47 -8.62 3.11 -0.67
C SER A 47 -7.62 2.47 -1.63
N TYR A 48 -6.32 2.75 -1.48
CA TYR A 48 -5.29 2.10 -2.28
C TYR A 48 -4.90 0.74 -1.70
N ASP A 49 -4.90 0.58 -0.38
CA ASP A 49 -4.48 -0.67 0.26
C ASP A 49 -5.32 -1.89 -0.16
N SER A 50 -6.63 -1.71 -0.32
CA SER A 50 -7.53 -2.75 -0.85
C SER A 50 -7.18 -3.21 -2.27
N PHE A 51 -6.73 -2.30 -3.14
CA PHE A 51 -6.37 -2.61 -4.53
C PHE A 51 -5.03 -3.38 -4.64
N PHE A 52 -4.19 -3.30 -3.61
CA PHE A 52 -2.85 -3.88 -3.62
C PHE A 52 -2.71 -5.16 -2.77
N SER A 53 -3.69 -5.45 -1.90
CA SER A 53 -3.68 -6.60 -0.98
C SER A 53 -4.24 -7.91 -1.55
N GLU A 54 -5.23 -7.84 -2.46
CA GLU A 54 -5.77 -9.07 -3.05
C GLU A 54 -4.88 -9.60 -4.18
N TRP A 55 -4.44 -10.85 -4.02
CA TRP A 55 -3.78 -11.56 -5.08
C TRP A 55 -4.14 -13.04 -5.04
N SER A 56 -4.53 -13.56 -6.20
CA SER A 56 -4.79 -14.97 -6.41
C SER A 56 -3.80 -15.48 -7.45
N LEU A 57 -3.20 -16.62 -7.14
CA LEU A 57 -2.39 -17.37 -8.07
C LEU A 57 -3.26 -18.53 -8.57
N SER A 58 -3.16 -18.91 -9.83
CA SER A 58 -3.74 -20.18 -10.31
C SER A 58 -2.60 -21.09 -10.74
N LEU A 59 -2.52 -22.28 -10.13
CA LEU A 59 -1.53 -23.28 -10.45
C LEU A 59 -2.18 -24.42 -11.26
N PRO A 60 -1.54 -24.91 -12.33
CA PRO A 60 -1.96 -26.12 -13.00
C PRO A 60 -1.88 -27.33 -12.06
N ALA A 61 -2.90 -28.20 -12.06
CA ALA A 61 -2.94 -29.37 -11.18
C ALA A 61 -1.73 -30.31 -11.39
N ASP A 62 -1.28 -30.45 -12.63
CA ASP A 62 -0.20 -31.36 -13.03
C ASP A 62 1.20 -30.71 -12.98
N SER A 63 1.33 -29.54 -12.34
CA SER A 63 2.61 -28.84 -12.22
C SER A 63 3.57 -29.58 -11.28
N SER A 64 4.82 -29.73 -11.71
CA SER A 64 5.89 -30.28 -10.87
C SER A 64 6.16 -29.38 -9.65
N GLU A 65 6.67 -29.96 -8.57
CA GLU A 65 7.03 -29.21 -7.36
C GLU A 65 8.03 -28.08 -7.65
N THR A 66 8.98 -28.33 -8.55
CA THR A 66 9.96 -27.34 -9.02
C THR A 66 9.29 -26.14 -9.71
N LEU A 67 8.32 -26.40 -10.60
CA LEU A 67 7.60 -25.36 -11.31
C LEU A 67 6.69 -24.56 -10.35
N ARG A 68 6.02 -25.24 -9.42
CA ARG A 68 5.23 -24.59 -8.37
C ARG A 68 6.10 -23.62 -7.59
N LYS A 69 7.25 -24.09 -7.08
CA LYS A 69 8.19 -23.25 -6.32
C LYS A 69 8.64 -22.01 -7.09
N GLN A 70 8.99 -22.16 -8.37
CA GLN A 70 9.34 -21.03 -9.23
C GLN A 70 8.20 -20.01 -9.37
N ILE A 71 6.97 -20.49 -9.57
CA ILE A 71 5.79 -19.62 -9.68
C ILE A 71 5.56 -18.89 -8.35
N TYR A 72 5.69 -19.57 -7.21
CA TYR A 72 5.62 -18.95 -5.88
C TYR A 72 6.68 -17.86 -5.69
N ASP A 73 7.93 -18.14 -6.05
CA ASP A 73 9.03 -17.17 -5.91
C ASP A 73 8.78 -15.92 -6.77
N ILE A 74 8.36 -16.11 -8.03
CA ILE A 74 8.01 -15.01 -8.94
C ILE A 74 6.83 -14.21 -8.39
N ALA A 75 5.80 -14.89 -7.88
CA ALA A 75 4.67 -14.24 -7.26
C ALA A 75 5.17 -13.38 -6.09
N HIS A 76 5.88 -13.98 -5.12
CA HIS A 76 6.35 -13.23 -3.96
C HIS A 76 7.22 -12.00 -4.33
N GLN A 77 8.11 -12.12 -5.32
CA GLN A 77 8.89 -10.99 -5.83
C GLN A 77 8.00 -9.86 -6.39
N LYS A 78 7.01 -10.20 -7.21
CA LYS A 78 6.06 -9.25 -7.79
C LYS A 78 5.19 -8.61 -6.71
N HIS A 79 4.74 -9.35 -5.69
CA HIS A 79 4.04 -8.78 -4.53
C HIS A 79 4.91 -7.71 -3.85
N ASN A 80 6.15 -8.07 -3.53
CA ASN A 80 7.09 -7.17 -2.86
C ASN A 80 7.40 -5.92 -3.70
N ARG A 81 7.38 -6.01 -5.03
CA ARG A 81 7.51 -4.86 -5.93
C ARG A 81 6.25 -3.99 -5.91
N LYS A 82 5.06 -4.60 -5.98
CA LYS A 82 3.76 -3.92 -5.95
C LYS A 82 3.57 -3.14 -4.62
N ILE A 83 3.94 -3.75 -3.49
CA ILE A 83 3.95 -3.10 -2.17
C ILE A 83 4.93 -1.90 -2.11
N ARG A 84 6.13 -2.02 -2.69
CA ARG A 84 7.07 -0.88 -2.75
C ARG A 84 6.50 0.29 -3.55
N MET A 85 5.92 0.01 -4.71
CA MET A 85 5.27 1.04 -5.53
C MET A 85 4.11 1.71 -4.79
N LEU A 86 3.30 0.94 -4.04
CA LEU A 86 2.22 1.47 -3.22
C LEU A 86 2.75 2.50 -2.20
N LYS A 87 3.83 2.16 -1.47
CA LYS A 87 4.47 3.08 -0.53
C LYS A 87 4.92 4.38 -1.20
N ASP A 88 5.48 4.30 -2.40
CA ASP A 88 5.95 5.49 -3.14
C ASP A 88 4.77 6.36 -3.62
N ILE A 89 3.69 5.74 -4.12
CA ILE A 89 2.46 6.44 -4.51
C ILE A 89 1.85 7.14 -3.30
N MET A 90 1.70 6.44 -2.16
CA MET A 90 1.15 7.03 -0.94
C MET A 90 1.98 8.23 -0.47
N ARG A 91 3.31 8.14 -0.48
CA ARG A 91 4.21 9.26 -0.15
C ARG A 91 4.04 10.44 -1.10
N LEU A 92 3.89 10.18 -2.39
CA LEU A 92 3.68 11.23 -3.39
C LEU A 92 2.32 11.92 -3.18
N THR A 93 1.26 11.15 -2.98
CA THR A 93 -0.10 11.66 -2.72
C THR A 93 -0.14 12.57 -1.50
N ILE A 94 0.54 12.17 -0.40
CA ILE A 94 0.68 13.00 0.80
C ILE A 94 1.35 14.34 0.48
N LYS A 95 2.47 14.33 -0.28
CA LYS A 95 3.16 15.56 -0.67
C LYS A 95 2.30 16.46 -1.54
N VAL A 96 1.57 15.89 -2.51
CA VAL A 96 0.67 16.63 -3.40
C VAL A 96 -0.46 17.28 -2.61
N LEU A 97 -1.12 16.55 -1.73
CA LEU A 97 -2.23 17.10 -0.93
C LEU A 97 -1.77 18.23 0.02
N VAL A 98 -0.59 18.08 0.64
CA VAL A 98 0.00 19.15 1.46
C VAL A 98 0.36 20.37 0.60
N ALA A 99 0.91 20.17 -0.60
CA ALA A 99 1.23 21.26 -1.52
C ALA A 99 -0.02 21.98 -2.02
N GLU A 100 -1.07 21.25 -2.38
CA GLU A 100 -2.36 21.83 -2.78
C GLU A 100 -2.99 22.65 -1.65
N TYR A 101 -2.95 22.15 -0.41
CA TYR A 101 -3.43 22.93 0.74
C TYR A 101 -2.69 24.25 0.89
N ARG A 102 -1.36 24.25 0.73
CA ARG A 102 -0.54 25.47 0.81
C ARG A 102 -0.79 26.44 -0.33
N LEU A 103 -1.20 25.97 -1.51
CA LEU A 103 -1.50 26.83 -2.66
C LEU A 103 -2.91 27.46 -2.57
N ARG A 104 -3.84 26.82 -1.85
CA ARG A 104 -5.23 27.29 -1.70
C ARG A 104 -5.43 28.22 -0.50
N LYS A 105 -4.41 28.41 0.34
CA LYS A 105 -4.38 29.37 1.45
C LYS A 105 -3.40 30.49 1.16
#